data_AF-A0A0G0HQB6-F1
#
_entry.id   AF-A0A0G0HQB6-F1
#
_cell.length_a   1.000
_cell.length_b   1.000
_cell.length_c   1.000
_cell.angle_alpha   90.00
_cell.angle_beta   90.00
_cell.angle_gamma   90.00
#
_symmetry.space_group_name_H-M   'P 1'
#
loop_
_entity.id
_entity.type
_entity.pdbx_description
1 polymer ?
#
loop_
_entity_poly.entity_id
_entity_poly.type
_entity_poly.pdbx_seq_one_letter_code
_entity_poly.pdbx_strand_id
1 'polypeptide(L)'
;MENQNKIWKGTNFWKEEIKKAGVLDKLKFFSDVITENRAPLSYGDPVITDVVLDGVVCDIYHTDKKPNDTGCRIFIHKKESTEN
;
A
#
# COMPACT_ATOMS: atom_id res chain seq x y z
N MET A 1 -16.45 0.76 -22.57
CA MET A 1 -15.86 0.32 -21.29
C MET A 1 -14.43 0.78 -21.30
N GLU A 2 -14.15 1.94 -20.72
CA GLU A 2 -12.78 2.44 -20.61
C GLU A 2 -12.02 1.51 -19.66
N ASN A 3 -11.08 0.76 -20.22
CA ASN A 3 -9.95 0.26 -19.44
C ASN A 3 -9.20 1.49 -18.93
N GLN A 4 -9.61 2.02 -17.79
CA GLN A 4 -8.81 2.96 -17.03
C GLN A 4 -7.54 2.21 -16.67
N ASN A 5 -6.51 2.42 -17.50
CA ASN A 5 -5.15 1.99 -17.25
C ASN A 5 -4.86 2.33 -15.79
N LYS A 6 -4.73 1.31 -14.94
CA LYS A 6 -4.18 1.45 -13.59
C LYS A 6 -2.71 1.84 -13.76
N ILE A 7 -2.48 3.12 -14.05
CA ILE A 7 -1.14 3.67 -14.19
C ILE A 7 -0.49 3.50 -12.82
N TRP A 8 0.52 2.65 -12.75
CA TRP A 8 1.34 2.54 -11.56
C TRP A 8 2.02 3.88 -11.33
N LYS A 9 1.68 4.55 -10.22
CA LYS A 9 2.15 5.90 -9.88
C LYS A 9 3.60 5.95 -9.34
N GLY A 10 4.22 4.79 -9.14
CA GLY A 10 5.60 4.68 -8.66
C GLY A 10 5.77 4.75 -7.15
N THR A 11 6.87 4.18 -6.66
CA THR A 11 7.20 4.09 -5.22
C THR A 11 7.28 5.45 -4.53
N ASN A 12 7.90 6.46 -5.17
CA ASN A 12 8.06 7.79 -4.57
C ASN A 12 6.72 8.49 -4.33
N PHE A 13 5.78 8.34 -5.26
CA PHE A 13 4.43 8.89 -5.11
C PHE A 13 3.75 8.31 -3.86
N TRP A 14 3.74 6.98 -3.74
CA TRP A 14 3.11 6.31 -2.59
C TRP A 14 3.80 6.63 -1.27
N LYS A 15 5.13 6.79 -1.27
CA LYS A 15 5.87 7.20 -0.08
C LYS A 15 5.46 8.59 0.41
N GLU A 16 5.25 9.54 -0.51
CA GLU A 16 4.75 10.87 -0.15
C GLU A 16 3.29 10.82 0.33
N GLU A 17 2.42 10.02 -0.28
CA GLU A 17 1.04 9.84 0.20
C GLU A 17 0.99 9.24 1.61
N ILE A 18 1.79 8.20 1.88
CA ILE A 18 1.92 7.58 3.21
C ILE A 18 2.44 8.59 4.23
N LYS A 19 3.39 9.46 3.82
CA LYS A 19 3.91 10.52 4.67
C LYS A 19 2.85 11.58 4.96
N LYS A 20 2.08 12.02 3.97
CA LYS A 20 0.96 12.97 4.15
C LYS A 20 -0.12 12.41 5.06
N ALA A 21 -0.39 11.11 4.97
CA ALA A 21 -1.33 10.41 5.85
C ALA A 21 -0.81 10.23 7.29
N GLY A 22 0.46 10.56 7.56
CA GLY A 22 1.02 10.55 8.92
C GLY A 22 1.24 9.16 9.50
N VAL A 23 1.47 8.15 8.66
CA VAL A 23 1.62 6.75 9.09
C VAL A 23 2.97 6.13 8.70
N LEU A 24 3.88 6.92 8.14
CA LEU A 24 5.19 6.45 7.67
C LEU A 24 6.05 5.85 8.81
N ASP A 25 5.94 6.40 10.02
CA ASP A 25 6.65 5.96 11.22
C ASP A 25 6.19 4.59 11.74
N LYS A 26 4.99 4.14 11.35
CA LYS A 26 4.45 2.81 11.67
C LYS A 26 4.98 1.73 10.73
N LEU A 27 5.59 2.12 9.61
CA LEU A 27 6.14 1.21 8.62
C LEU A 27 7.64 0.99 8.87
N LYS A 28 8.09 -0.23 8.58
CA LYS A 28 9.53 -0.50 8.48
C LYS A 28 10.08 0.18 7.23
N PHE A 29 11.40 0.27 7.12
CA PHE A 29 12.03 0.72 5.88
C PHE A 29 11.51 -0.11 4.70
N PHE A 30 11.09 0.57 3.64
CA PHE A 30 10.72 -0.02 2.37
C PHE A 30 11.34 0.76 1.21
N SER A 31 11.77 0.01 0.19
CA SER A 31 12.32 0.50 -1.07
C SER A 31 11.34 0.38 -2.24
N ASP A 32 10.24 -0.36 -2.06
CA ASP A 32 9.29 -0.63 -3.13
C ASP A 32 7.83 -0.73 -2.66
N VAL A 33 6.89 -0.44 -3.56
CA VAL A 33 5.45 -0.44 -3.31
C VAL A 33 4.70 -1.17 -4.42
N ILE A 34 3.96 -2.22 -4.03
CA ILE A 34 2.94 -2.86 -4.87
C ILE A 34 1.58 -2.29 -4.48
N THR A 35 0.71 -2.07 -5.47
CA THR A 35 -0.68 -1.67 -5.21
C THR A 35 -1.66 -2.53 -5.98
N GLU A 36 -2.69 -3.04 -5.32
CA GLU A 36 -3.74 -3.83 -5.95
C GLU A 36 -5.11 -3.54 -5.33
N ASN A 37 -6.18 -3.96 -6.00
CA ASN A 37 -7.55 -3.84 -5.48
C ASN A 37 -8.02 -5.08 -4.71
N ARG A 38 -7.16 -6.10 -4.60
CA ARG A 38 -7.46 -7.33 -3.87
C ARG A 38 -6.47 -7.48 -2.74
N ALA A 39 -6.98 -7.81 -1.55
CA ALA A 39 -6.14 -8.11 -0.40
C ALA A 39 -5.17 -9.28 -0.71
N PRO A 40 -3.94 -9.22 -0.19
CA PRO A 40 -2.97 -10.28 -0.38
C PRO A 40 -3.35 -11.51 0.45
N LEU A 41 -3.23 -12.70 -0.13
CA LEU A 41 -3.58 -13.95 0.57
C LEU A 41 -2.51 -14.42 1.56
N SER A 42 -1.24 -14.02 1.39
CA SER A 42 -0.09 -14.59 2.11
C SER A 42 0.73 -13.59 2.93
N TYR A 43 0.45 -12.28 2.84
CA TYR A 43 1.17 -11.24 3.59
C TYR A 43 0.69 -11.08 5.04
N GLY A 44 -0.29 -11.88 5.48
CA GLY A 44 -0.79 -11.87 6.85
C GLY A 44 -1.67 -10.65 7.10
N ASP A 45 -1.70 -10.20 8.36
CA ASP A 45 -2.51 -9.05 8.75
C ASP A 45 -1.90 -7.73 8.27
N PRO A 46 -2.74 -6.75 7.92
CA PRO A 46 -2.28 -5.41 7.58
C PRO A 46 -1.61 -4.74 8.79
N VAL A 47 -0.53 -4.02 8.53
CA VAL A 47 0.19 -3.21 9.51
C VAL A 47 -0.58 -1.92 9.80
N ILE A 48 -1.24 -1.38 8.77
CA ILE A 48 -2.09 -0.20 8.84
C ILE A 48 -3.39 -0.53 8.11
N THR A 49 -4.52 -0.21 8.74
CA THR A 49 -5.86 -0.40 8.18
C THR A 49 -6.57 0.93 7.96
N ASP A 50 -7.42 0.97 6.93
CA ASP A 50 -8.34 2.08 6.64
C ASP A 50 -7.65 3.46 6.54
N VAL A 51 -6.43 3.49 6.00
CA VAL A 51 -5.71 4.73 5.72
C VAL A 51 -6.13 5.29 4.37
N VAL A 52 -6.42 6.59 4.31
CA VAL A 52 -6.74 7.25 3.04
C VAL A 52 -5.44 7.63 2.33
N LEU A 53 -5.21 7.08 1.14
CA LEU A 53 -4.08 7.39 0.26
C LEU A 53 -4.63 7.71 -1.12
N ASP A 54 -4.20 8.81 -1.74
CA ASP A 54 -4.65 9.19 -3.09
C ASP A 54 -6.20 9.25 -3.20
N GLY A 55 -6.86 9.65 -2.12
CA GLY A 55 -8.33 9.72 -2.02
C GLY A 55 -9.04 8.37 -1.83
N VAL A 56 -8.32 7.25 -1.67
CA VAL A 56 -8.89 5.91 -1.56
C VAL A 56 -8.56 5.29 -0.20
N VAL A 57 -9.52 4.58 0.40
CA VAL A 57 -9.32 3.81 1.63
C VAL A 57 -8.45 2.59 1.33
N CYS A 58 -7.35 2.45 2.06
CA CYS A 58 -6.33 1.45 1.82
C CYS A 58 -5.94 0.70 3.10
N ASP A 59 -5.47 -0.53 2.92
CA ASP A 59 -4.68 -1.26 3.91
C ASP A 59 -3.24 -1.41 3.43
N ILE A 60 -2.29 -1.37 4.35
CA ILE A 60 -0.85 -1.55 4.06
C ILE A 60 -0.34 -2.81 4.75
N TYR A 61 0.33 -3.66 3.99
CA TYR A 61 0.96 -4.90 4.44
C TYR A 61 2.47 -4.83 4.20
N HIS A 62 3.27 -5.43 5.08
CA HIS A 62 4.66 -5.75 4.76
C HIS A 62 4.70 -7.06 3.99
N THR A 63 5.43 -7.12 2.87
CA THR A 63 5.57 -8.36 2.10
C THR A 63 6.57 -9.32 2.75
N ASP A 64 7.40 -8.81 3.64
CA ASP A 64 8.51 -9.52 4.23
C ASP A 64 8.30 -9.69 5.74
N LYS A 65 8.30 -10.95 6.16
CA LYS A 65 7.87 -11.37 7.50
C LYS A 65 9.01 -11.86 8.36
N LYS A 66 10.12 -12.29 7.73
CA LYS A 66 11.24 -12.88 8.45
C LYS A 66 12.26 -11.79 8.81
N PRO A 67 12.96 -11.94 9.95
CA PRO A 67 14.02 -11.01 10.36
C PRO A 67 15.12 -10.78 9.31
N ASN A 68 15.29 -11.73 8.38
CA ASN A 68 16.32 -11.71 7.34
C ASN A 68 15.77 -11.40 5.94
N ASP A 69 14.48 -11.10 5.81
CA ASP A 69 13.96 -10.70 4.51
C ASP A 69 14.47 -9.30 4.16
N THR A 70 15.03 -9.18 2.96
CA THR A 70 15.63 -7.94 2.41
C THR A 70 14.78 -7.30 1.32
N GLY A 71 13.59 -7.87 1.08
CA GLY A 71 12.66 -7.40 0.05
C GLY A 71 12.24 -5.94 0.25
N CYS A 72 12.18 -5.51 1.51
CA CYS A 72 11.87 -4.15 1.95
C CYS A 72 10.72 -3.58 1.15
N ARG A 73 9.60 -4.31 1.04
CA ARG A 73 8.49 -3.92 0.19
C ARG A 73 7.19 -3.91 0.96
N ILE A 74 6.34 -2.95 0.60
CA ILE A 74 4.97 -2.89 1.10
C ILE A 74 3.97 -3.18 -0.01
N PHE A 75 2.83 -3.70 0.40
CA PHE A 75 1.68 -3.92 -0.47
C PHE A 75 0.54 -3.04 0.03
N ILE A 76 -0.03 -2.24 -0.87
CA ILE A 76 -1.17 -1.38 -0.60
C ILE A 76 -2.40 -2.01 -1.26
N HIS A 77 -3.32 -2.48 -0.43
CA HIS A 77 -4.63 -2.94 -0.86
C HIS A 77 -5.60 -1.75 -0.89
N LYS A 78 -6.11 -1.41 -2.07
CA LYS A 78 -7.10 -0.35 -2.27
C LYS A 78 -8.51 -0.94 -2.18
N LYS A 79 -9.28 -0.58 -1.15
CA LYS A 79 -10.59 -1.18 -0.80
C LYS A 79 -11.79 -0.69 -1.64
N GLU A 80 -11.53 -0.11 -2.81
CA GLU A 80 -12.47 0.73 -3.59
C GLU A 80 -12.68 2.13 -3.00
N SER A 81 -12.81 3.11 -3.91
CA SER A 81 -13.20 4.47 -3.58
C SER A 81 -14.67 4.47 -3.17
N THR A 82 -14.98 5.00 -1.99
CA THR A 82 -16.35 5.46 -1.68
C THR A 82 -16.62 6.72 -2.50
N GLU A 83 -16.88 6.56 -3.79
CA GLU A 83 -17.63 7.54 -4.57
C GLU A 83 -18.98 6.90 -4.91
N ASN A 84 -20.01 7.26 -4.13
CA ASN A 84 -21.43 7.16 -4.49
C ASN A 84 -21.88 8.54 -4.98
#